data_AF-A0A1V1G6J2-F1
#
_entry.id   AF-A0A1V1G6J2-F1
#
_cell.length_a   1.000
_cell.length_b   1.000
_cell.length_c   1.000
_cell.angle_alpha   90.00
_cell.angle_beta   90.00
_cell.angle_gamma   90.00
#
_symmetry.space_group_name_H-M   'P 1'
#
loop_
_entity.id
_entity.type
_entity.pdbx_description
1 polymer ?
#
loop_
_entity_poly.entity_id
_entity_poly.type
_entity_poly.pdbx_seq_one_letter_code
_entity_poly.pdbx_strand_id
1 'polypeptide(L)'
;GSFYVGAAYSPAFPSVTSFDMRESSKETSYVRGYDKSIATIDVSVPANFSKSGYTFAFSKNLITSFDGAVGYSLGGARVELEASYRRFATLADGQYAKSGAESLAAITRDANITETNYFVVEIDEITNTSVMLNGCYDVLHTDMPVSPYVCA
;
A
#
# COMPACT_ATOMS: atom_id res chain seq x y z
N GLY A 1 -5.74 -10.87 -36.68
CA GLY A 1 -5.73 -10.77 -35.21
C GLY A 1 -6.81 -9.81 -34.75
N SER A 2 -7.00 -9.70 -33.44
CA SER A 2 -8.01 -8.83 -32.82
C SER A 2 -7.45 -8.12 -31.59
N PHE A 3 -7.86 -6.87 -31.39
CA PHE A 3 -7.64 -6.14 -30.15
C PHE A 3 -8.70 -6.54 -29.12
N TYR A 4 -8.32 -6.54 -27.85
CA TYR A 4 -9.22 -6.72 -26.72
C TYR A 4 -8.78 -5.86 -25.53
N VAL A 5 -9.73 -5.64 -24.62
CA VAL A 5 -9.49 -4.99 -23.33
C VAL A 5 -9.98 -5.91 -22.23
N GLY A 6 -9.18 -6.06 -21.18
CA GLY A 6 -9.49 -6.83 -19.98
C GLY A 6 -9.53 -5.91 -18.77
N ALA A 7 -10.39 -6.23 -17.81
CA ALA A 7 -10.49 -5.54 -16.54
C ALA A 7 -10.79 -6.57 -15.45
N ALA A 8 -9.95 -6.64 -14.44
CA ALA A 8 -10.08 -7.54 -13.31
C ALA A 8 -10.11 -6.76 -12.00
N TYR A 9 -11.07 -7.11 -11.16
CA TYR A 9 -11.08 -6.69 -9.76
C TYR A 9 -10.36 -7.76 -8.93
N SER A 10 -9.31 -7.37 -8.22
CA SER A 10 -8.30 -8.30 -7.69
C SER A 10 -7.96 -7.94 -6.25
N PRO A 11 -8.65 -8.51 -5.24
CA PRO A 11 -8.44 -8.16 -3.84
C PRO A 11 -6.98 -8.32 -3.41
N ALA A 12 -6.39 -7.27 -2.84
CA ALA A 12 -4.97 -7.26 -2.49
C ALA A 12 -4.73 -7.21 -0.98
N PHE A 13 -3.62 -7.81 -0.57
CA PHE A 13 -3.10 -7.75 0.80
C PHE A 13 -1.82 -6.91 0.78
N PRO A 14 -1.63 -5.98 1.73
CA PRO A 14 -0.38 -5.24 1.81
C PRO A 14 0.76 -6.21 2.13
N SER A 15 1.77 -6.28 1.26
CA SER A 15 2.99 -7.07 1.48
C SER A 15 3.98 -6.38 2.41
N VAL A 16 3.73 -5.12 2.77
CA VAL A 16 4.60 -4.36 3.68
C VAL A 16 4.20 -4.66 5.12
N THR A 17 4.95 -5.57 5.73
CA THR A 17 4.70 -6.09 7.09
C THR A 17 5.49 -5.38 8.18
N SER A 18 6.53 -4.63 7.82
CA SER A 18 7.37 -3.86 8.74
C SER A 18 7.78 -2.53 8.12
N PHE A 19 7.40 -1.42 8.76
CA PHE A 19 8.02 -0.12 8.54
C PHE A 19 9.07 0.15 9.60
N ASP A 20 10.24 0.58 9.15
CA ASP A 20 11.29 1.13 9.99
C ASP A 20 11.64 2.54 9.47
N MET A 21 11.86 3.47 10.38
CA MET A 21 12.14 4.87 10.08
C MET A 21 13.30 5.32 10.93
N ARG A 22 14.47 5.44 10.29
CA ARG A 22 15.74 5.75 10.93
C ARG A 22 16.55 6.79 10.15
N GLU A 23 17.36 7.53 10.90
CA GLU A 23 18.34 8.45 10.35
C GLU A 23 19.47 7.65 9.69
N SER A 24 19.92 8.07 8.50
CA SER A 24 20.85 7.30 7.63
C SER A 24 22.20 6.92 8.27
N SER A 25 22.53 7.43 9.45
CA SER A 25 23.78 7.20 10.17
C SER A 25 23.58 6.84 11.66
N LYS A 26 22.35 6.50 12.09
CA LYS A 26 22.07 6.08 13.47
C LYS A 26 21.16 4.84 13.53
N GLU A 27 21.51 3.94 14.46
CA GLU A 27 20.82 2.67 14.69
C GLU A 27 19.45 2.79 15.37
N THR A 28 19.11 3.94 15.96
CA THR A 28 17.90 4.03 16.80
C THR A 28 17.26 5.41 16.76
N SER A 29 15.99 5.41 16.36
CA SER A 29 15.01 6.48 16.55
C SER A 29 13.81 5.89 17.27
N TYR A 30 13.30 6.61 18.27
CA TYR A 30 12.06 6.23 18.92
C TYR A 30 10.89 6.71 18.07
N VAL A 31 10.04 5.75 17.67
CA VAL A 31 8.77 6.04 17.00
C VAL A 31 7.65 6.08 18.04
N ARG A 32 6.92 7.19 18.05
CA ARG A 32 5.82 7.49 18.96
C ARG A 32 4.55 7.73 18.16
N GLY A 33 3.52 6.91 18.36
CA GLY A 33 2.21 7.10 17.73
C GLY A 33 1.38 8.18 18.42
N TYR A 34 0.47 8.81 17.67
CA TYR A 34 -0.47 9.78 18.22
C TYR A 34 -1.43 9.15 19.24
N ASP A 35 -1.85 9.93 20.23
CA ASP A 35 -2.74 9.50 21.31
C ASP A 35 -4.21 9.44 20.86
N LYS A 36 -4.84 8.30 21.11
CA LYS A 36 -6.22 8.00 20.70
C LYS A 36 -7.28 8.89 21.35
N SER A 37 -7.01 9.46 22.52
CA SER A 37 -7.98 10.27 23.28
C SER A 37 -8.10 11.71 22.77
N ILE A 38 -7.13 12.16 21.97
CA ILE A 38 -7.02 13.56 21.56
C ILE A 38 -7.97 13.86 20.39
N ALA A 39 -8.97 14.70 20.64
CA ALA A 39 -10.05 15.02 19.69
C ALA A 39 -9.65 16.03 18.58
N THR A 40 -8.51 16.71 18.72
CA THR A 40 -8.01 17.69 17.75
C THR A 40 -6.56 17.36 17.41
N ILE A 41 -6.25 17.21 16.12
CA ILE A 41 -4.87 17.01 15.69
C ILE A 41 -4.08 18.31 15.90
N ASP A 42 -3.11 18.26 16.79
CA ASP A 42 -2.06 19.26 16.98
C ASP A 42 -0.73 18.51 17.07
N VAL A 43 0.01 18.57 15.97
CA VAL A 43 1.31 17.91 15.81
C VAL A 43 2.46 18.68 16.44
N SER A 44 2.21 19.88 16.99
CA SER A 44 3.23 20.70 17.65
C SER A 44 3.38 20.37 19.14
N VAL A 45 2.39 19.72 19.75
CA VAL A 45 2.38 19.33 21.17
C VAL A 45 3.00 17.94 21.34
N PRO A 46 4.22 17.82 21.93
CA PRO A 46 4.92 16.54 22.03
C PRO A 46 4.17 15.49 22.85
N ALA A 47 3.41 15.93 23.86
CA ALA A 47 2.61 15.07 24.73
C ALA A 47 1.49 14.31 23.99
N ASN A 48 1.08 14.77 22.81
CA ASN A 48 0.10 14.07 21.98
C ASN A 48 0.68 12.79 21.35
N PHE A 49 2.01 12.59 21.36
CA PHE A 49 2.67 11.40 20.86
C PHE A 49 3.05 10.44 22.01
N SER A 50 2.04 9.98 22.75
CA SER A 50 2.23 9.17 23.97
C SER A 50 2.63 7.71 23.67
N LYS A 51 2.19 7.15 22.53
CA LYS A 51 2.24 5.71 22.26
C LYS A 51 3.63 5.22 21.86
N SER A 52 4.36 4.60 22.79
CA SER A 52 5.64 3.92 22.52
C SER A 52 5.51 2.72 21.59
N GLY A 53 6.50 2.48 20.73
CA GLY A 53 6.59 1.26 19.92
C GLY A 53 5.50 1.19 18.85
N TYR A 54 5.09 2.35 18.33
CA TYR A 54 4.15 2.44 17.22
C TYR A 54 4.84 1.98 15.92
N THR A 55 4.09 1.26 15.08
CA THR A 55 4.50 0.86 13.74
C THR A 55 3.30 1.01 12.82
N PHE A 56 3.53 1.58 11.63
CA PHE A 56 2.49 1.69 10.62
C PHE A 56 2.02 0.31 10.15
N ALA A 57 0.70 0.10 10.21
CA ALA A 57 0.01 -1.04 9.62
C ALA A 57 -0.94 -0.55 8.53
N PHE A 58 -1.25 -1.40 7.54
CA PHE A 58 -2.07 -1.02 6.39
C PHE A 58 -3.25 -1.96 6.20
N SER A 59 -4.36 -1.40 5.72
CA SER A 59 -5.65 -2.06 5.54
C SER A 59 -5.73 -2.85 4.23
N LYS A 60 -6.83 -3.61 4.08
CA LYS A 60 -7.19 -4.37 2.88
C LYS A 60 -8.34 -3.60 2.20
N ASN A 61 -8.18 -2.93 1.06
CA ASN A 61 -7.84 -3.45 -0.29
C ASN A 61 -8.73 -4.58 -0.80
N LEU A 62 -9.95 -4.65 -0.24
CA LEU A 62 -11.06 -5.41 -0.80
C LEU A 62 -11.98 -4.55 -1.71
N ILE A 63 -11.53 -3.38 -2.18
CA ILE A 63 -12.25 -2.54 -3.16
C ILE A 63 -11.27 -1.77 -4.07
N THR A 64 -10.21 -1.18 -3.51
CA THR A 64 -9.27 -0.26 -4.18
C THR A 64 -8.10 -0.97 -4.89
N SER A 65 -8.38 -2.12 -5.53
CA SER A 65 -7.37 -2.96 -6.17
C SER A 65 -7.88 -3.47 -7.52
N PHE A 66 -7.28 -2.98 -8.60
CA PHE A 66 -7.74 -3.16 -9.97
C PHE A 66 -6.56 -3.43 -10.91
N ASP A 67 -6.75 -4.40 -11.81
CA ASP A 67 -5.82 -4.72 -12.90
C ASP A 67 -6.57 -4.49 -14.23
N GLY A 68 -5.98 -3.72 -15.15
CA GLY A 68 -6.52 -3.45 -16.47
C GLY A 68 -5.52 -3.83 -17.55
N ALA A 69 -5.97 -4.52 -18.60
CA ALA A 69 -5.11 -4.98 -19.68
C ALA A 69 -5.64 -4.54 -21.05
N VAL A 70 -4.72 -4.22 -21.97
CA VAL A 70 -5.02 -4.06 -23.40
C VAL A 70 -4.15 -5.05 -24.18
N GLY A 71 -4.76 -5.79 -25.10
CA GLY A 71 -4.07 -6.90 -25.77
C GLY A 71 -4.38 -7.00 -27.25
N TYR A 72 -3.49 -7.67 -27.98
CA TYR A 72 -3.66 -8.05 -29.37
C TYR A 72 -3.36 -9.53 -29.58
N SER A 73 -4.33 -10.29 -30.09
CA SER A 73 -4.17 -11.71 -30.43
C SER A 73 -3.93 -11.90 -31.92
N LEU A 74 -2.98 -12.77 -32.29
CA LEU A 74 -2.64 -13.14 -33.66
C LEU A 74 -2.25 -14.62 -33.76
N GLY A 75 -3.13 -15.45 -34.32
CA GLY A 75 -2.78 -16.82 -34.72
C GLY A 75 -2.36 -17.73 -33.56
N GLY A 76 -2.91 -17.52 -32.37
CA GLY A 76 -2.55 -18.24 -31.14
C GLY A 76 -1.51 -17.54 -30.27
N ALA A 77 -0.75 -16.58 -30.78
CA ALA A 77 0.06 -15.69 -29.95
C ALA A 77 -0.76 -14.49 -29.47
N ARG A 78 -0.46 -13.95 -28.29
CA ARG A 78 -1.00 -12.67 -27.80
C ARG A 78 0.10 -11.81 -27.18
N VAL A 79 -0.08 -10.50 -27.24
CA VAL A 79 0.73 -9.54 -26.46
C VAL A 79 -0.25 -8.72 -25.62
N GLU A 80 0.01 -8.62 -24.33
CA GLU A 80 -0.82 -7.90 -23.36
C GLU A 80 0.02 -6.84 -22.64
N LEU A 81 -0.47 -5.59 -22.61
CA LEU A 81 0.01 -4.55 -21.71
C LEU A 81 -0.96 -4.45 -20.54
N GLU A 82 -0.52 -4.85 -19.37
CA GLU A 82 -1.28 -4.81 -18.12
C GLU A 82 -0.82 -3.65 -17.26
N ALA A 83 -1.75 -2.94 -16.63
CA ALA A 83 -1.50 -1.91 -15.64
C ALA A 83 -2.30 -2.21 -14.38
N SER A 84 -1.65 -2.18 -13.22
CA SER A 84 -2.31 -2.40 -11.94
C SER A 84 -2.27 -1.19 -11.03
N TYR A 85 -3.28 -1.06 -10.19
CA TYR A 85 -3.40 -0.02 -9.18
C TYR A 85 -3.96 -0.59 -7.88
N ARG A 86 -3.25 -0.37 -6.76
CA ARG A 86 -3.60 -0.88 -5.43
C ARG A 86 -3.30 0.18 -4.37
N ARG A 87 -4.31 0.63 -3.60
CA ARG A 87 -4.18 1.73 -2.61
C ARG A 87 -4.49 1.27 -1.18
N PHE A 88 -3.47 1.02 -0.38
CA PHE A 88 -3.55 0.51 1.00
C PHE A 88 -3.55 1.65 2.01
N ALA A 89 -4.72 2.03 2.54
CA ALA A 89 -4.85 3.05 3.58
C ALA A 89 -4.31 2.56 4.94
N THR A 90 -3.75 3.47 5.73
CA THR A 90 -3.24 3.17 7.08
C THR A 90 -4.34 2.64 7.99
N LEU A 91 -4.01 1.61 8.77
CA LEU A 91 -4.94 0.88 9.60
C LEU A 91 -4.92 1.42 11.03
N ALA A 92 -6.01 2.05 11.44
CA ALA A 92 -6.23 2.43 12.84
C ALA A 92 -6.20 1.20 13.75
N ASP A 93 -5.27 1.15 14.70
CA ASP A 93 -5.15 0.07 15.69
C ASP A 93 -6.16 0.16 16.85
N GLY A 94 -7.37 0.62 16.56
CA GLY A 94 -8.48 0.84 17.49
C GLY A 94 -9.26 2.10 17.14
N GLN A 95 -10.07 2.57 18.07
CA GLN A 95 -10.80 3.83 17.90
C GLN A 95 -9.92 5.02 18.30
N TYR A 96 -9.78 6.00 17.42
CA TYR A 96 -9.20 7.31 17.68
C TYR A 96 -10.33 8.34 17.79
N ALA A 97 -10.23 9.28 18.74
CA ALA A 97 -11.20 10.37 18.92
C ALA A 97 -11.25 11.30 17.70
N LYS A 98 -10.17 11.34 16.91
CA LYS A 98 -10.06 12.04 15.63
C LYS A 98 -9.46 11.11 14.58
N SER A 99 -10.21 10.81 13.52
CA SER A 99 -9.68 10.09 12.35
C SER A 99 -8.62 10.93 11.63
N GLY A 100 -7.62 10.26 11.08
CA GLY A 100 -6.35 10.83 10.60
C GLY A 100 -5.26 10.88 11.69
N ALA A 101 -5.58 10.62 12.95
CA ALA A 101 -4.54 10.50 14.00
C ALA A 101 -3.79 9.17 13.90
N GLU A 102 -4.42 8.14 13.33
CA GLU A 102 -3.85 6.84 13.03
C GLU A 102 -2.72 6.87 12.00
N SER A 103 -2.65 7.89 11.13
CA SER A 103 -1.58 8.09 10.15
C SER A 103 -0.40 8.91 10.67
N LEU A 104 -0.43 9.38 11.93
CA LEU A 104 0.60 10.25 12.51
C LEU A 104 1.55 9.51 13.46
N ALA A 105 2.85 9.69 13.22
CA ALA A 105 3.91 9.27 14.13
C ALA A 105 4.98 10.36 14.32
N ALA A 106 5.41 10.58 15.55
CA ALA A 106 6.59 11.38 15.87
C ALA A 106 7.84 10.50 15.91
N ILE A 107 8.94 11.05 15.42
CA ILE A 107 10.24 10.40 15.36
C ILE A 107 11.25 11.28 16.09
N THR A 108 11.90 10.72 17.09
CA THR A 108 12.89 11.42 17.93
C THR A 108 14.12 10.55 18.18
N ARG A 109 15.25 11.21 18.47
CA ARG A 109 16.50 10.55 18.85
C ARG A 109 16.53 10.15 20.33
N ASP A 110 15.67 10.76 21.16
CA ASP A 110 15.68 10.59 22.61
C ASP A 110 14.45 9.80 23.08
N ALA A 111 14.55 9.12 24.22
CA ALA A 111 13.41 8.38 24.78
C ALA A 111 12.23 9.31 25.17
N ASN A 112 12.53 10.57 25.51
CA ASN A 112 11.57 11.60 25.87
C ASN A 112 11.46 12.65 24.75
N ILE A 113 10.23 12.90 24.33
CA ILE A 113 9.90 13.86 23.28
C ILE A 113 9.69 15.26 23.89
N THR A 114 10.26 16.28 23.25
CA THR A 114 10.19 17.71 23.63
C THR A 114 9.87 18.54 22.40
N GLU A 115 9.55 19.83 22.56
CA GLU A 115 9.16 20.72 21.45
C GLU A 115 10.25 20.89 20.35
N THR A 116 11.49 20.48 20.61
CA THR A 116 12.64 20.74 19.74
C THR A 116 13.42 19.50 19.27
N ASN A 117 13.04 18.28 19.70
CA ASN A 117 13.82 17.07 19.45
C ASN A 117 13.10 15.99 18.61
N TYR A 118 12.03 16.34 17.90
CA TYR A 118 11.29 15.43 17.03
C TYR A 118 10.90 16.08 15.71
N PHE A 119 10.52 15.24 14.77
CA PHE A 119 9.72 15.60 13.61
C PHE A 119 8.53 14.64 13.51
N VAL A 120 7.50 15.04 12.77
CA VAL A 120 6.30 14.23 12.57
C VAL A 120 6.29 13.71 11.14
N VAL A 121 5.88 12.45 10.99
CA VAL A 121 5.63 11.80 9.71
C VAL A 121 4.16 11.41 9.66
N GLU A 122 3.53 11.74 8.54
CA GLU A 122 2.17 11.35 8.19
C GLU A 122 2.25 10.33 7.04
N ILE A 123 1.62 9.17 7.21
CA ILE A 123 1.39 8.20 6.12
C ILE A 123 -0.08 7.83 6.13
N ASP A 124 -0.85 8.42 5.23
CA ASP A 124 -2.26 8.07 5.04
C ASP A 124 -2.44 6.73 4.31
N GLU A 125 -1.53 6.42 3.39
CA GLU A 125 -1.63 5.25 2.52
C GLU A 125 -0.32 4.90 1.80
N ILE A 126 -0.29 3.67 1.26
CA ILE A 126 0.68 3.22 0.27
C ILE A 126 -0.07 2.90 -1.01
N THR A 127 0.29 3.57 -2.10
CA THR A 127 -0.18 3.22 -3.44
C THR A 127 0.88 2.45 -4.18
N ASN A 128 0.53 1.25 -4.66
CA ASN A 128 1.32 0.44 -5.56
C ASN A 128 0.69 0.51 -6.95
N THR A 129 1.48 0.93 -7.93
CA THR A 129 1.09 0.99 -9.34
C THR A 129 2.17 0.25 -10.13
N SER A 130 1.77 -0.70 -10.97
CA SER A 130 2.70 -1.45 -11.84
C SER A 130 2.23 -1.43 -13.28
N VAL A 131 3.17 -1.66 -14.20
CA VAL A 131 2.89 -1.94 -15.61
C VAL A 131 3.69 -3.17 -15.98
N MET A 132 3.05 -4.13 -16.64
CA MET A 132 3.64 -5.40 -17.07
C MET A 132 3.35 -5.59 -18.56
N LEU A 133 4.31 -6.14 -19.29
CA LEU A 133 4.16 -6.49 -20.70
C LEU A 133 4.33 -7.99 -20.81
N ASN A 134 3.22 -8.68 -21.07
CA ASN A 134 3.16 -10.13 -21.08
C ASN A 134 3.12 -10.65 -22.52
N GLY A 135 3.93 -11.67 -22.81
CA GLY A 135 3.83 -12.48 -24.02
C GLY A 135 3.05 -13.75 -23.75
N CYS A 136 1.93 -13.97 -24.44
CA CYS A 136 1.06 -15.11 -24.18
C CYS A 136 0.89 -16.02 -25.40
N TYR A 137 0.53 -17.27 -25.16
CA TYR A 137 0.23 -18.26 -26.19
C TYR A 137 -0.97 -19.14 -25.81
N ASP A 138 -1.84 -19.39 -26.80
CA ASP A 138 -3.06 -20.17 -26.68
C ASP A 138 -2.74 -21.67 -26.74
N VAL A 139 -3.09 -22.39 -25.68
CA VAL A 139 -2.94 -23.84 -25.62
C VAL A 139 -4.09 -24.47 -26.38
N LEU A 140 -3.95 -24.51 -27.71
CA LEU A 140 -4.97 -25.01 -28.64
C LEU A 140 -5.25 -26.51 -28.40
N HIS A 141 -6.49 -26.82 -28.04
CA HIS A 141 -7.06 -28.16 -28.10
C HIS A 141 -8.43 -28.07 -28.79
N THR A 142 -8.68 -28.95 -29.76
CA THR A 142 -9.79 -28.82 -30.73
C THR A 142 -11.18 -28.99 -30.14
N ASP A 143 -11.29 -29.55 -28.93
CA ASP A 143 -12.54 -30.08 -28.38
C ASP A 143 -12.98 -29.40 -27.06
N MET A 144 -12.42 -28.25 -26.70
CA MET A 144 -12.86 -27.48 -25.53
C MET A 144 -13.61 -26.18 -25.90
N PRO A 145 -14.72 -25.85 -25.20
CA PRO A 145 -15.41 -24.57 -25.35
C PRO A 145 -14.68 -23.39 -24.65
N VAL A 146 -13.46 -23.61 -24.18
CA VAL A 146 -12.62 -22.65 -23.45
C VAL A 146 -11.25 -22.62 -24.11
N SER A 147 -10.68 -21.43 -24.30
CA SER A 147 -9.33 -21.24 -24.81
C SER A 147 -8.37 -20.96 -23.65
N PRO A 148 -7.74 -21.99 -23.05
CA PRO A 148 -6.67 -21.77 -22.10
C PRO A 148 -5.47 -21.13 -22.80
N TYR A 149 -4.84 -20.17 -22.14
CA TYR A 149 -3.63 -19.53 -22.59
C TYR A 149 -2.65 -19.37 -21.43
N VAL A 150 -1.37 -19.30 -21.74
CA VAL A 150 -0.28 -19.10 -20.77
C VAL A 150 0.47 -17.82 -21.12
N CYS A 151 0.94 -17.08 -20.12
CA CYS A 151 1.67 -15.82 -20.28
C CYS A 151 3.00 -15.87 -19.52
N ALA A 152 3.96 -15.07 -19.96
CA ALA A 152 5.25 -14.80 -19.31
C ALA A 152 5.71 -13.37 -19.58
#